data_AF-B6QWL7-F1
#
_entry.id   AF-B6QWL7-F1
#
_cell.length_a   1.000
_cell.length_b   1.000
_cell.length_c   1.000
_cell.angle_alpha   90.00
_cell.angle_beta   90.00
_cell.angle_gamma   90.00
#
_symmetry.space_group_name_H-M   'P 1'
#
loop_
_entity.id
_entity.type
_entity.pdbx_description
1 polymer ?
#
loop_
_entity_poly.entity_id
_entity_poly.type
_entity_poly.pdbx_seq_one_letter_code
_entity_poly.pdbx_strand_id
1 'polypeptide(L)'
;MYTLFTILTVIGAFSFSVLSGHIAIINACQYDIYVWTQDIVGLKLAPHTQYSEGIYESYGGVDIKLSTAPEAVSTCSAQMFFTYNLVIERGQVWYALNNIYGSPFHGEQVTVVPVNPTGELCTRIKWRAGVSPRGLTRVYWCGRPTSLHLYACIDPGNHSPSDDHNEQIV
;
A
#
# COMPACT_ATOMS: atom_id res chain seq x y z
N MET A 1 61.02 -5.14 30.93
CA MET A 1 59.60 -5.41 31.26
C MET A 1 58.75 -4.79 30.17
N TYR A 2 58.16 -5.60 29.28
CA TYR A 2 57.25 -5.13 28.23
C TYR A 2 55.86 -5.72 28.50
N THR A 3 54.91 -4.89 28.90
CA THR A 3 53.51 -5.27 29.07
C THR A 3 52.79 -5.15 27.74
N LEU A 4 52.42 -6.30 27.16
CA LEU A 4 51.51 -6.40 26.02
C LEU A 4 50.09 -6.09 26.49
N PHE A 5 49.46 -5.07 25.91
CA PHE A 5 48.03 -4.80 26.07
C PHE A 5 47.26 -5.49 24.94
N THR A 6 46.54 -6.56 25.26
CA THR A 6 45.55 -7.18 24.37
C THR A 6 44.26 -6.36 24.42
N ILE A 7 43.92 -5.71 23.30
CA ILE A 7 42.63 -5.02 23.14
C ILE A 7 41.61 -6.05 22.63
N LEU A 8 40.62 -6.38 23.46
CA LEU A 8 39.50 -7.24 23.09
C LEU A 8 38.43 -6.36 22.41
N THR A 9 38.31 -6.43 21.09
CA THR A 9 37.24 -5.74 20.35
C THR A 9 35.96 -6.57 20.40
N VAL A 10 34.99 -6.15 21.21
CA VAL A 10 33.64 -6.70 21.21
C VAL A 10 32.90 -6.16 19.98
N ILE A 11 32.82 -6.94 18.92
CA ILE A 11 31.92 -6.66 17.79
C ILE A 11 30.52 -7.07 18.23
N GLY A 12 29.76 -6.14 18.83
CA GLY A 12 28.33 -6.34 19.06
C GLY A 12 27.62 -6.42 17.70
N ALA A 13 26.95 -7.54 17.43
CA ALA A 13 26.07 -7.65 16.28
C ALA A 13 24.88 -6.69 16.48
N PHE A 14 24.97 -5.49 15.91
CA PHE A 14 23.83 -4.59 15.80
C PHE A 14 22.85 -5.20 14.79
N SER A 15 21.80 -5.85 15.29
CA SER A 15 20.65 -6.19 14.47
C SER A 15 19.99 -4.89 14.04
N PHE A 16 20.31 -4.39 12.84
CA PHE A 16 19.55 -3.31 12.23
C PHE A 16 18.16 -3.84 11.93
N SER A 17 17.19 -3.53 12.79
CA SER A 17 15.77 -3.69 12.46
C SER A 17 15.50 -2.78 11.27
N VAL A 18 15.44 -3.36 10.07
CA VAL A 18 15.13 -2.55 8.89
C VAL A 18 13.65 -2.19 8.97
N LEU A 19 13.36 -0.93 9.29
CA LEU A 19 11.99 -0.43 9.37
C LEU A 19 11.35 -0.56 7.99
N SER A 20 10.45 -1.55 7.84
CA SER A 20 9.71 -1.80 6.61
C SER A 20 8.27 -1.35 6.79
N GLY A 21 7.72 -0.67 5.79
CA GLY A 21 6.31 -0.34 5.77
C GLY A 21 5.42 -1.57 5.63
N HIS A 22 4.11 -1.34 5.76
CA HIS A 22 3.07 -2.34 5.51
C HIS A 22 2.10 -1.84 4.45
N ILE A 23 1.38 -2.78 3.85
CA ILE A 23 0.19 -2.51 3.07
C ILE A 23 -1.02 -2.59 4.00
N ALA A 24 -1.99 -1.71 3.80
CA ALA A 24 -3.33 -1.86 4.35
C ALA A 24 -4.38 -1.68 3.25
N ILE A 25 -5.37 -2.57 3.23
CA ILE A 25 -6.59 -2.45 2.42
C ILE A 25 -7.73 -2.15 3.38
N ILE A 26 -8.31 -0.96 3.26
CA ILE A 26 -9.37 -0.47 4.13
C ILE A 26 -10.68 -0.44 3.36
N ASN A 27 -11.66 -1.19 3.84
CA ASN A 27 -13.01 -1.14 3.32
C ASN A 27 -13.79 0.01 3.98
N ALA A 28 -13.87 1.18 3.34
CA ALA A 28 -14.74 2.27 3.80
C ALA A 28 -16.15 2.21 3.15
N CYS A 29 -16.42 1.20 2.33
CA CYS A 29 -17.72 0.98 1.71
C CYS A 29 -18.77 0.54 2.75
N GLN A 30 -20.05 0.73 2.42
CA GLN A 30 -21.18 0.23 3.21
C GLN A 30 -21.52 -1.24 2.92
N TYR A 31 -20.67 -1.94 2.15
CA TYR A 31 -20.85 -3.33 1.73
C TYR A 31 -19.53 -4.10 1.83
N ASP A 32 -19.63 -5.43 1.83
CA ASP A 32 -18.48 -6.33 1.86
C ASP A 32 -17.63 -6.18 0.59
N ILE A 33 -16.31 -6.19 0.73
CA ILE A 33 -15.37 -6.31 -0.38
C ILE A 33 -14.54 -7.58 -0.20
N TYR A 34 -13.93 -8.07 -1.28
CA TYR A 34 -13.17 -9.31 -1.30
C TYR A 34 -11.76 -9.04 -1.76
N VAL A 35 -10.80 -9.62 -1.05
CA VAL A 35 -9.36 -9.43 -1.27
C VAL A 35 -8.70 -10.77 -1.59
N TRP A 36 -7.88 -10.79 -2.64
CA TRP A 36 -6.98 -11.89 -2.94
C TRP A 36 -5.55 -11.40 -2.90
N THR A 37 -4.69 -12.16 -2.22
CA THR A 37 -3.24 -11.97 -2.25
C THR A 37 -2.60 -13.25 -2.78
N GLN A 38 -1.28 -13.35 -2.68
CA GLN A 38 -0.56 -14.56 -3.04
C GLN A 38 -0.98 -15.77 -2.19
N ASP A 39 -1.20 -15.55 -0.89
CA ASP A 39 -1.48 -16.62 0.09
C ASP A 39 -2.96 -16.67 0.51
N ILE A 40 -3.74 -15.64 0.18
CA ILE A 40 -5.13 -15.50 0.61
C ILE A 40 -6.06 -15.51 -0.59
N VAL A 41 -7.07 -16.38 -0.53
CA VAL A 41 -8.11 -16.48 -1.55
C VAL A 41 -9.43 -15.94 -0.99
N GLY A 42 -9.92 -14.84 -1.57
CA GLY A 42 -11.29 -14.36 -1.35
C GLY A 42 -11.58 -13.92 0.09
N LEU A 43 -10.62 -13.29 0.77
CA LEU A 43 -10.85 -12.77 2.12
C LEU A 43 -11.93 -11.70 2.07
N LYS A 44 -13.02 -11.95 2.77
CA LYS A 44 -14.12 -11.01 2.92
C LYS A 44 -13.77 -9.95 3.96
N LEU A 45 -13.79 -8.69 3.55
CA LEU A 45 -13.70 -7.53 4.43
C LEU A 45 -15.08 -6.90 4.58
N ALA A 46 -15.65 -7.04 5.78
CA ALA A 46 -16.88 -6.34 6.14
C ALA A 46 -16.68 -4.80 6.13
N PRO A 47 -17.77 -4.00 6.09
CA PRO A 47 -17.68 -2.56 6.19
C PRO A 47 -16.80 -2.12 7.37
N HIS A 48 -15.93 -1.13 7.12
CA HIS A 48 -15.02 -0.53 8.09
C HIS A 48 -14.00 -1.50 8.71
N THR A 49 -13.76 -2.64 8.06
CA THR A 49 -12.66 -3.55 8.41
C THR A 49 -11.50 -3.41 7.44
N GLN A 50 -10.36 -4.00 7.79
CA GLN A 50 -9.15 -3.89 7.00
C GLN A 50 -8.37 -5.21 6.95
N TYR A 51 -7.60 -5.34 5.88
CA TYR A 51 -6.53 -6.32 5.74
C TYR A 51 -5.18 -5.60 5.78
N SER A 52 -4.13 -6.25 6.30
CA SER A 52 -2.78 -5.72 6.27
C SER A 52 -1.74 -6.82 6.13
N GLU A 53 -0.67 -6.51 5.40
CA GLU A 53 0.52 -7.36 5.26
C GLU A 53 1.79 -6.52 5.23
N GLY A 54 2.92 -7.13 5.58
CA GLY A 54 4.23 -6.48 5.43
C GLY A 54 4.61 -6.33 3.96
N ILE A 55 5.33 -5.26 3.61
CA ILE A 55 5.85 -5.08 2.26
C ILE A 55 7.07 -5.98 2.05
N TYR A 56 7.04 -6.82 1.02
CA TYR A 56 8.13 -7.73 0.64
C TYR A 56 8.53 -7.60 -0.85
N GLU A 57 9.63 -8.26 -1.21
CA GLU A 57 10.14 -8.33 -2.60
C GLU A 57 9.64 -9.61 -3.27
N SER A 58 9.14 -9.48 -4.51
CA SER A 58 8.67 -10.56 -5.36
C SER A 58 9.09 -10.32 -6.81
N TYR A 59 9.35 -11.40 -7.55
CA TYR A 59 9.69 -11.29 -8.97
C TYR A 59 8.46 -10.84 -9.77
N GLY A 60 8.50 -9.62 -10.30
CA GLY A 60 7.38 -9.00 -11.01
C GLY A 60 6.41 -8.20 -10.12
N GLY A 61 6.66 -8.15 -8.81
CA GLY A 61 5.81 -7.49 -7.83
C GLY A 61 4.74 -8.39 -7.21
N VAL A 62 3.96 -7.80 -6.32
CA VAL A 62 2.88 -8.42 -5.55
C VAL A 62 1.59 -7.74 -5.95
N ASP A 63 0.63 -8.51 -6.47
CA ASP A 63 -0.71 -8.05 -6.80
C ASP A 63 -1.69 -8.39 -5.68
N ILE A 64 -2.28 -7.36 -5.09
CA ILE A 64 -3.48 -7.49 -4.27
C ILE A 64 -4.69 -7.19 -5.15
N LYS A 65 -5.58 -8.17 -5.30
CA LYS A 65 -6.80 -8.03 -6.11
C LYS A 65 -7.98 -7.71 -5.20
N LEU A 66 -8.82 -6.78 -5.64
CA LEU A 66 -10.01 -6.34 -4.95
C LEU A 66 -11.23 -6.48 -5.86
N SER A 67 -12.35 -6.92 -5.28
CA SER A 67 -13.64 -6.95 -5.96
C SER A 67 -14.80 -6.78 -4.97
N THR A 68 -15.98 -6.51 -5.50
CA THR A 68 -17.26 -6.55 -4.76
C THR A 68 -17.98 -7.89 -4.91
N ALA A 69 -17.49 -8.78 -5.79
CA ALA A 69 -18.03 -10.13 -5.97
C ALA A 69 -17.19 -11.17 -5.19
N PRO A 70 -17.81 -12.11 -4.45
CA PRO A 70 -17.10 -13.09 -3.62
C PRO A 70 -16.18 -14.03 -4.38
N GLU A 71 -16.54 -14.37 -5.61
CA GLU A 71 -15.86 -15.35 -6.45
C GLU A 71 -15.21 -14.69 -7.67
N ALA A 72 -14.74 -13.45 -7.53
CA ALA A 72 -14.39 -12.63 -8.69
C ALA A 72 -13.28 -13.22 -9.56
N VAL A 73 -12.30 -13.87 -8.95
CA VAL A 73 -11.17 -14.49 -9.67
C VAL A 73 -11.63 -15.69 -10.50
N SER A 74 -12.49 -16.55 -9.94
CA SER A 74 -12.98 -17.77 -10.61
C SER A 74 -14.09 -17.48 -11.63
N THR A 75 -14.87 -16.42 -11.42
CA THR A 75 -15.98 -16.02 -12.28
C THR A 75 -15.61 -14.95 -13.32
N CYS A 76 -14.35 -14.50 -13.33
CA CYS A 76 -13.89 -13.38 -14.15
C CYS A 76 -14.71 -12.08 -13.93
N SER A 77 -15.22 -11.88 -12.71
CA SER A 77 -15.90 -10.63 -12.35
C SER A 77 -14.91 -9.47 -12.29
N ALA A 78 -15.44 -8.24 -12.30
CA ALA A 78 -14.64 -7.02 -12.28
C ALA A 78 -13.64 -6.99 -11.11
N GLN A 79 -12.37 -6.71 -11.40
CA GLN A 79 -11.29 -6.70 -10.42
C GLN A 79 -10.39 -5.47 -10.56
N MET A 80 -10.07 -4.87 -9.42
CA MET A 80 -9.03 -3.85 -9.28
C MET A 80 -7.78 -4.46 -8.68
N PHE A 81 -6.62 -4.07 -9.17
CA PHE A 81 -5.32 -4.60 -8.76
C PHE A 81 -4.50 -3.47 -8.17
N PHE A 82 -4.08 -3.66 -6.92
CA PHE A 82 -3.11 -2.82 -6.25
C PHE A 82 -1.78 -3.57 -6.20
N THR A 83 -0.83 -3.10 -7.00
CA THR A 83 0.46 -3.77 -7.16
C THR A 83 1.52 -3.01 -6.37
N TYR A 84 2.39 -3.74 -5.67
CA TYR A 84 3.57 -3.16 -5.04
C TYR A 84 4.79 -4.08 -5.15
N ASN A 85 5.97 -3.57 -4.87
CA ASN A 85 7.16 -4.39 -4.67
C ASN A 85 8.24 -3.64 -3.89
N LEU A 86 8.86 -4.29 -2.91
CA LEU A 86 10.13 -3.82 -2.36
C LEU A 86 11.25 -4.12 -3.36
N VAL A 87 12.07 -3.12 -3.69
CA VAL A 87 13.32 -3.32 -4.43
C VAL A 87 14.46 -3.14 -3.42
N ILE A 88 14.96 -4.26 -2.90
CA ILE A 88 15.88 -4.26 -1.75
C ILE A 88 17.15 -3.46 -2.08
N GLU A 89 17.71 -3.66 -3.28
CA GLU A 89 18.93 -2.98 -3.75
C GLU A 89 18.80 -1.46 -3.80
N ARG A 90 17.57 -0.94 -3.96
CA ARG A 90 17.29 0.50 -4.01
C ARG A 90 16.80 1.07 -2.68
N GLY A 91 16.43 0.21 -1.73
CA GLY A 91 15.78 0.64 -0.49
C GLY A 91 14.45 1.37 -0.74
N GLN A 92 13.74 1.00 -1.80
CA GLN A 92 12.51 1.67 -2.23
C GLN A 92 11.40 0.66 -2.47
N VAL A 93 10.16 1.06 -2.22
CA VAL A 93 8.95 0.36 -2.65
C VAL A 93 8.39 1.08 -3.86
N TRP A 94 8.01 0.33 -4.90
CA TRP A 94 7.18 0.87 -5.96
C TRP A 94 5.75 0.36 -5.84
N TYR A 95 4.80 1.15 -6.33
CA TYR A 95 3.39 0.77 -6.34
C TYR A 95 2.63 1.40 -7.51
N ALA A 96 1.53 0.74 -7.88
CA ALA A 96 0.62 1.16 -8.93
C ALA A 96 -0.79 0.64 -8.66
N LEU A 97 -1.78 1.28 -9.29
CA LEU A 97 -3.18 0.84 -9.26
C LEU A 97 -3.67 0.62 -10.69
N ASN A 98 -4.35 -0.49 -10.95
CA ASN A 98 -4.96 -0.79 -12.24
C ASN A 98 -6.34 -1.45 -12.11
N ASN A 99 -7.18 -1.28 -13.12
CA ASN A 99 -8.54 -1.83 -13.21
C ASN A 99 -8.81 -2.36 -14.63
N ILE A 100 -7.76 -2.89 -15.28
CA ILE A 100 -7.87 -3.43 -16.65
C ILE A 100 -8.82 -4.63 -16.73
N TYR A 101 -9.03 -5.32 -15.60
CA TYR A 101 -9.97 -6.41 -15.43
C TYR A 101 -11.36 -5.95 -14.97
N GLY A 102 -11.68 -4.67 -15.13
CA GLY A 102 -12.97 -4.08 -14.77
C GLY A 102 -12.90 -3.19 -13.53
N SER A 103 -13.96 -2.42 -13.30
CA SER A 103 -14.03 -1.41 -12.24
C SER A 103 -15.03 -1.79 -11.15
N PRO A 104 -14.63 -2.61 -10.15
CA PRO A 104 -15.56 -3.07 -9.11
C PRO A 104 -16.11 -1.93 -8.23
N PHE A 105 -15.39 -0.80 -8.18
CA PHE A 105 -15.75 0.39 -7.41
C PHE A 105 -16.24 1.54 -8.31
N HIS A 106 -16.77 1.26 -9.50
CA HIS A 106 -17.26 2.31 -10.39
C HIS A 106 -18.31 3.19 -9.69
N GLY A 107 -18.07 4.50 -9.67
CA GLY A 107 -18.91 5.49 -8.98
C GLY A 107 -18.43 5.82 -7.56
N GLU A 108 -17.50 5.02 -7.00
CA GLU A 108 -16.98 5.18 -5.65
C GLU A 108 -15.51 5.56 -5.67
N GLN A 109 -15.08 6.48 -4.80
CA GLN A 109 -13.68 6.90 -4.79
C GLN A 109 -12.75 5.80 -4.24
N VAL A 110 -11.66 5.55 -4.96
CA VAL A 110 -10.53 4.72 -4.48
C VAL A 110 -9.28 5.58 -4.35
N THR A 111 -8.59 5.46 -3.22
CA THR A 111 -7.39 6.25 -2.92
C THR A 111 -6.28 5.38 -2.34
N VAL A 112 -5.06 5.49 -2.88
CA VAL A 112 -3.84 4.97 -2.24
C VAL A 112 -3.12 6.13 -1.59
N VAL A 113 -2.84 6.02 -0.29
CA VAL A 113 -2.17 7.01 0.54
C VAL A 113 -0.86 6.41 1.06
N PRO A 114 0.29 6.97 0.66
CA PRO A 114 1.54 6.73 1.34
C PRO A 114 1.53 7.36 2.74
N VAL A 115 1.81 6.58 3.77
CA VAL A 115 1.85 7.00 5.18
C VAL A 115 3.30 7.16 5.61
N ASN A 116 3.62 8.33 6.18
CA ASN A 116 4.98 8.78 6.44
C ASN A 116 5.87 8.70 5.18
N PRO A 117 5.44 9.33 4.06
CA PRO A 117 6.10 9.19 2.78
C PRO A 117 7.54 9.68 2.82
N THR A 118 8.42 8.94 2.15
CA THR A 118 9.81 9.35 1.89
C THR A 118 10.10 9.24 0.39
N GLY A 119 10.81 10.21 -0.17
CA GLY A 119 11.16 10.26 -1.59
C GLY A 119 10.22 11.13 -2.44
N GLU A 120 10.77 11.78 -3.46
CA GLU A 120 10.09 12.82 -4.25
C GLU A 120 8.95 12.29 -5.14
N LEU A 121 9.02 11.01 -5.53
CA LEU A 121 8.00 10.37 -6.37
C LEU A 121 6.92 9.65 -5.55
N CYS A 122 6.95 9.81 -4.23
CA CYS A 122 6.02 9.17 -3.30
C CYS A 122 4.77 10.03 -3.17
N THR A 123 3.69 9.64 -3.85
CA THR A 123 2.48 10.46 -3.95
C THR A 123 1.19 9.67 -3.93
N ARG A 124 0.08 10.33 -3.59
CA ARG A 124 -1.23 9.70 -3.55
C ARG A 124 -1.74 9.33 -4.94
N ILE A 125 -2.42 8.19 -5.03
CA ILE A 125 -3.28 7.85 -6.17
C ILE A 125 -4.72 8.15 -5.76
N LYS A 126 -5.47 8.89 -6.58
CA LYS A 126 -6.89 9.20 -6.32
C LYS A 126 -7.72 9.01 -7.57
N TRP A 127 -8.60 8.01 -7.56
CA TRP A 127 -9.61 7.77 -8.60
C TRP A 127 -10.98 8.11 -8.06
N ARG A 128 -11.46 9.33 -8.35
CA ARG A 128 -12.69 9.88 -7.75
C ARG A 128 -13.95 9.07 -8.05
N ALA A 129 -14.00 8.40 -9.19
CA ALA A 129 -15.13 7.54 -9.58
C ALA A 129 -14.74 6.05 -9.59
N GLY A 130 -13.63 5.68 -8.94
CA GLY A 130 -13.17 4.28 -8.86
C GLY A 130 -12.66 3.71 -10.18
N VAL A 131 -12.43 4.58 -11.16
CA VAL A 131 -11.98 4.23 -12.50
C VAL A 131 -10.74 5.05 -12.87
N SER A 132 -9.76 4.39 -13.48
CA SER A 132 -8.66 5.06 -14.15
C SER A 132 -9.09 5.58 -15.53
N PRO A 133 -8.73 6.82 -15.92
CA PRO A 133 -8.88 7.28 -17.29
C PRO A 133 -8.18 6.39 -18.35
N ARG A 134 -7.17 5.62 -17.94
CA ARG A 134 -6.34 4.79 -18.84
C ARG A 134 -6.30 3.31 -18.43
N GLY A 135 -7.13 2.88 -17.50
CA GLY A 135 -7.09 1.53 -16.93
C GLY A 135 -5.97 1.26 -15.90
N LEU A 136 -4.95 2.13 -15.81
CA LEU A 136 -3.81 1.98 -14.90
C LEU A 136 -3.13 3.31 -14.55
N THR A 137 -2.41 3.34 -13.44
CA THR A 137 -1.49 4.45 -13.10
C THR A 137 -0.09 4.23 -13.64
N ARG A 138 0.70 5.31 -13.67
CA ARG A 138 2.17 5.15 -13.67
C ARG A 138 2.62 4.50 -12.36
N VAL A 139 3.86 4.01 -12.36
CA VAL A 139 4.51 3.51 -11.15
C VAL A 139 5.02 4.69 -10.31
N TYR A 140 4.75 4.65 -9.02
CA TYR A 140 5.25 5.61 -8.02
C TYR A 140 6.25 4.93 -7.11
N TRP A 141 7.15 5.71 -6.51
CA TRP A 141 8.27 5.20 -5.72
C TRP A 141 8.32 5.91 -4.37
N CYS A 142 8.39 5.12 -3.30
CA CYS A 142 8.58 5.60 -1.95
C CYS A 142 9.82 4.95 -1.32
N GLY A 143 10.42 5.58 -0.32
CA GLY A 143 11.43 4.93 0.50
C GLY A 143 10.83 3.81 1.34
N ARG A 144 11.66 2.81 1.66
CA ARG A 144 11.29 1.57 2.35
C ARG A 144 10.43 1.68 3.63
N PRO A 145 10.57 2.69 4.52
CA PRO A 145 9.74 2.74 5.73
C PRO A 145 8.29 3.18 5.45
N THR A 146 7.99 3.62 4.23
CA THR A 146 6.66 4.11 3.85
C THR A 146 5.65 2.98 3.84
N SER A 147 4.54 3.15 4.56
CA SER A 147 3.39 2.24 4.48
C SER A 147 2.42 2.72 3.40
N LEU A 148 1.69 1.82 2.75
CA LEU A 148 0.75 2.18 1.69
C LEU A 148 -0.66 1.73 2.06
N HIS A 149 -1.57 2.69 2.20
CA HIS A 149 -2.96 2.43 2.60
C HIS A 149 -3.88 2.65 1.41
N LEU A 150 -4.58 1.61 0.97
CA LEU A 150 -5.63 1.70 -0.04
C LEU A 150 -6.99 1.77 0.64
N TYR A 151 -7.73 2.85 0.38
CA TYR A 151 -9.09 3.04 0.83
C TYR A 151 -10.07 2.83 -0.32
N ALA A 152 -11.00 1.88 -0.15
CA ALA A 152 -12.14 1.69 -1.04
C ALA A 152 -13.37 2.46 -0.52
N CYS A 153 -14.05 3.19 -1.41
CA CYS A 153 -15.23 4.03 -1.13
C CYS A 153 -14.99 5.14 -0.09
N ILE A 154 -13.86 5.85 -0.19
CA ILE A 154 -13.59 6.99 0.71
C ILE A 154 -14.15 8.30 0.15
N ASP A 155 -15.18 8.82 0.80
CA ASP A 155 -15.75 10.13 0.49
C ASP A 155 -14.71 11.25 0.79
N PRO A 156 -14.40 12.15 -0.16
CA PRO A 156 -13.59 13.33 0.11
C PRO A 156 -14.12 14.24 1.23
N GLY A 157 -15.38 14.07 1.66
CA GLY A 157 -16.01 14.92 2.67
C GLY A 157 -15.82 14.53 4.14
N ASN A 158 -15.30 13.34 4.48
CA ASN A 158 -15.43 12.87 5.86
C ASN A 158 -14.16 12.41 6.59
N HIS A 159 -13.00 12.30 5.94
CA HIS A 159 -11.75 11.89 6.61
C HIS A 159 -10.52 12.58 5.98
N SER A 160 -10.30 13.85 6.31
CA SER A 160 -8.95 14.43 6.35
C SER A 160 -8.55 14.64 7.80
N PRO A 161 -7.74 13.77 8.42
CA PRO A 161 -6.87 14.20 9.49
C PRO A 161 -5.65 14.88 8.84
N SER A 162 -5.42 16.15 9.21
CA SER A 162 -4.24 16.99 8.90
C SER A 162 -4.15 17.68 7.52
N ASP A 163 -5.02 18.68 7.31
CA ASP A 163 -4.66 19.89 6.53
C ASP A 163 -4.95 21.15 7.40
N ASP A 164 -4.74 21.04 8.72
CA ASP A 164 -5.03 22.10 9.71
C ASP A 164 -3.75 22.77 10.26
N HIS A 165 -2.66 22.71 9.49
CA HIS A 165 -1.47 23.53 9.73
C HIS A 165 -1.04 24.16 8.41
N ASN A 166 -1.67 25.30 8.09
CA ASN A 166 -0.97 26.57 7.84
C ASN A 166 -1.83 27.51 6.98
N GLU A 167 -2.88 28.09 7.55
CA GLU A 167 -3.43 29.34 7.05
C GLU A 167 -3.95 30.20 8.21
N GLN A 168 -3.02 30.61 9.09
CA GLN A 168 -3.22 31.76 9.96
C GLN A 168 -1.90 32.54 10.14
N ILE A 169 -1.90 33.76 9.59
CA ILE A 169 -1.18 34.95 10.06
C ILE A 169 0.34 34.99 9.79
N VAL A 170 0.74 35.68 8.70
CA VAL A 170 1.45 36.99 8.73
C VAL A 170 1.04 37.77 7.48
#